data_AF-A0A4R3QSS0-F1
#
_entry.id   AF-A0A4R3QSS0-F1
#
_cell.length_a   1.000
_cell.length_b   1.000
_cell.length_c   1.000
_cell.angle_alpha   90.00
_cell.angle_beta   90.00
_cell.angle_gamma   90.00
#
_symmetry.space_group_name_H-M   'P 1'
#
loop_
_entity.id
_entity.type
_entity.pdbx_description
1 polymer ?
#
loop_
_entity_poly.entity_id
_entity_poly.type
_entity_poly.pdbx_seq_one_letter_code
_entity_poly.pdbx_strand_id
1 'polypeptide(L)' 'MRRFLTSTAVIALAFAGGTAVARADDAKEVQMLHWWTSGGEAAALNVLKEDLSKEGFA' A
#
# COMPACT_ATOMS: atom_id res chain seq x y z
N MET A 1 -11.30 45.39 2.27
CA MET A 1 -10.81 44.60 1.12
C MET A 1 -9.57 43.75 1.44
N ARG A 2 -8.52 44.30 2.07
CA ARG A 2 -7.26 43.56 2.39
C ARG A 2 -7.43 42.34 3.32
N ARG A 3 -8.38 42.39 4.26
CA ARG A 3 -8.68 41.32 5.23
C ARG A 3 -9.40 40.11 4.61
N PHE A 4 -10.09 40.31 3.48
CA PHE A 4 -10.73 39.23 2.73
C PHE A 4 -9.71 38.48 1.86
N LEU A 5 -8.77 39.20 1.23
CA LEU A 5 -7.67 38.58 0.48
C LEU A 5 -6.80 37.66 1.36
N THR A 6 -6.53 38.04 2.60
CA THR A 6 -5.73 37.22 3.52
C THR A 6 -6.44 35.92 3.91
N SER A 7 -7.77 35.93 4.07
CA SER A 7 -8.53 34.71 4.39
C SER A 7 -8.62 33.75 3.20
N THR A 8 -8.75 34.27 1.98
CA THR A 8 -8.79 33.43 0.76
C THR A 8 -7.44 32.76 0.48
N ALA A 9 -6.33 33.47 0.72
CA ALA A 9 -4.97 32.93 0.53
C ALA A 9 -4.64 31.78 1.50
N VAL A 10 -5.10 31.85 2.76
CA VAL A 10 -4.88 30.81 3.77
C VAL A 10 -5.66 29.53 3.45
N ILE A 11 -6.90 29.65 2.94
CA ILE A 11 -7.72 28.50 2.53
C ILE A 11 -7.11 27.79 1.32
N ALA A 12 -6.60 28.54 0.34
CA ALA A 12 -5.93 27.97 -0.83
C ALA A 12 -4.64 27.21 -0.45
N LEU A 13 -3.88 27.73 0.52
CA LEU A 13 -2.66 27.07 1.01
C LEU A 13 -2.96 25.78 1.80
N ALA A 14 -4.06 25.76 2.57
CA ALA A 14 -4.53 24.58 3.28
C ALA A 14 -4.98 23.45 2.31
N PHE A 15 -5.60 23.81 1.18
CA PHE A 15 -5.95 22.84 0.14
C PHE A 15 -4.72 22.35 -0.66
N ALA A 16 -3.72 23.19 -0.87
CA ALA A 16 -2.48 22.81 -1.56
C ALA A 16 -1.58 21.87 -0.72
N GLY A 17 -1.58 22.02 0.61
CA GLY A 17 -0.80 21.16 1.53
C GLY A 17 -1.54 19.93 2.06
N GLY A 18 -2.87 19.87 1.93
CA GLY A 18 -3.72 18.83 2.51
C GLY A 18 -3.79 17.51 1.72
N THR A 19 -3.16 17.42 0.56
CA THR A 19 -3.04 16.17 -0.20
C THR A 19 -1.79 15.40 0.24
N ALA A 20 -1.69 15.14 1.55
CA ALA A 20 -0.95 13.96 2.00
C ALA A 20 -1.74 12.75 1.49
N VAL A 21 -1.50 12.38 0.22
CA VAL A 21 -1.97 11.13 -0.33
C VAL A 21 -1.46 10.08 0.63
N ALA A 22 -2.38 9.49 1.40
CA ALA A 22 -2.06 8.33 2.20
C ALA A 22 -1.53 7.29 1.21
N ARG A 23 -0.21 7.14 1.17
CA ARG A 23 0.41 6.03 0.48
C ARG A 23 0.10 4.85 1.36
N ALA A 24 -0.99 4.16 1.04
CA ALA A 24 -1.06 2.76 1.40
C ALA A 24 0.22 2.16 0.84
N ASP A 25 1.04 1.57 1.70
CA ASP A 25 2.04 0.63 1.24
C ASP A 25 1.23 -0.47 0.55
N ASP A 26 1.12 -0.37 -0.79
CA ASP A 26 0.54 -1.41 -1.65
C ASP A 26 1.52 -2.59 -1.67
N ALA A 27 1.80 -3.16 -0.49
CA ALA A 27 2.40 -4.46 -0.37
C ALA A 27 1.42 -5.41 -1.03
N LYS A 28 1.79 -5.93 -2.21
CA LYS A 28 0.97 -6.89 -2.93
C LYS A 28 0.98 -8.19 -2.13
N GLU A 29 0.07 -8.33 -1.18
CA GLU A 29 -0.06 -9.52 -0.34
C GLU A 29 -0.92 -10.59 -1.02
N VAL A 30 -0.52 -11.85 -0.91
CA VAL A 30 -1.28 -12.99 -1.43
C VAL A 30 -1.84 -13.80 -0.26
N GLN A 31 -3.16 -13.77 -0.10
CA GLN A 31 -3.86 -14.61 0.87
C GLN A 31 -4.31 -15.91 0.19
N MET A 32 -3.75 -17.05 0.60
CA MET A 32 -4.09 -18.36 0.07
C MET A 32 -4.62 -19.26 1.19
N LEU A 33 -5.79 -19.86 0.96
CA LEU A 33 -6.26 -20.98 1.77
C LEU A 33 -5.66 -22.26 1.19
N HIS A 34 -4.95 -23.05 2.01
CA HIS A 34 -4.43 -24.36 1.61
C HIS A 34 -4.76 -25.42 2.67
N TRP A 35 -4.87 -26.67 2.23
CA TRP A 35 -5.06 -27.85 3.10
C TRP A 35 -3.84 -28.77 3.14
N TRP A 36 -2.78 -28.45 2.38
CA TRP A 36 -1.51 -29.15 2.40
C TRP A 36 -0.82 -29.05 3.76
N THR A 37 -0.53 -30.17 4.40
CA THR A 37 0.10 -30.19 5.74
C THR A 37 1.32 -31.11 5.81
N SER A 38 1.62 -31.85 4.74
CA SER A 38 2.79 -32.73 4.71
C SER A 38 4.09 -31.95 4.44
N GLY A 39 5.22 -32.48 4.90
CA GLY A 39 6.52 -31.81 4.78
C GLY A 39 6.96 -31.55 3.34
N GLY A 40 6.60 -32.42 2.38
CA GLY A 40 6.89 -32.22 0.96
C GLY A 40 6.06 -31.11 0.32
N GLU A 41 4.80 -30.96 0.74
CA GLU A 41 3.92 -29.90 0.24
C GLU A 41 4.32 -28.52 0.81
N ALA A 42 4.80 -28.46 2.06
CA ALA A 42 5.37 -27.24 2.63
C ALA A 42 6.62 -26.76 1.85
N ALA A 43 7.44 -27.69 1.36
CA ALA A 43 8.58 -27.34 0.51
C ALA A 43 8.12 -26.75 -0.85
N ALA A 44 7.07 -27.31 -1.45
CA ALA A 44 6.49 -26.76 -2.68
C ALA A 44 5.87 -25.36 -2.46
N LEU A 45 5.24 -25.12 -1.29
CA LEU A 45 4.75 -23.80 -0.92
C LEU A 45 5.87 -22.77 -0.78
N ASN A 46 7.06 -23.17 -0.30
CA ASN A 46 8.21 -22.27 -0.25
C ASN A 46 8.69 -21.88 -1.65
N VAL A 47 8.69 -22.81 -2.61
CA VAL A 47 9.02 -22.49 -4.02
C VAL A 47 8.01 -21.48 -4.60
N LEU A 48 6.71 -21.70 -4.38
CA LEU A 48 5.66 -20.77 -4.81
C LEU A 48 5.84 -19.38 -4.18
N LYS A 49 6.19 -19.32 -2.89
CA LYS A 49 6.46 -18.07 -2.19
C LYS A 49 7.66 -17.33 -2.77
N GLU A 50 8.74 -18.03 -3.09
CA GLU A 50 9.92 -17.44 -3.72
C GLU A 50 9.59 -16.87 -5.10
N ASP A 51 8.76 -17.54 -5.89
CA ASP A 51 8.35 -17.06 -7.21
C ASP A 51 7.44 -15.82 -7.11
N LEU A 52 6.48 -15.81 -6.18
CA LEU A 52 5.66 -14.63 -5.90
C LEU A 52 6.51 -13.43 -5.42
N SER A 53 7.55 -13.69 -4.62
CA SER A 53 8.49 -12.66 -4.20
C SER A 53 9.25 -12.04 -5.38
N LYS A 54 9.65 -12.85 -6.38
CA LYS A 54 10.28 -12.36 -7.62
C LYS A 54 9.32 -11.50 -8.45
N GLU A 55 8.02 -11.78 -8.40
CA GLU A 55 6.97 -10.98 -9.05
C GLU A 55 6.61 -9.69 -8.28
N GLY A 56 7.22 -9.46 -7.11
CA GLY A 56 7.02 -8.28 -6.29
C GLY A 56 5.82 -8.37 -5.35
N PHE A 57 5.37 -9.59 -5.04
CA PHE A 57 4.45 -9.86 -3.94
C PHE A 57 5.21 -10.07 -2.63
N ALA A 58 4.62 -9.61 -1.52
CA ALA A 58 5.20 -9.71 -0.18
C ALA A 58 4.77 -11.03 0.51
#